data_AF-A0A955HQX1-F1
#
_entry.id   AF-A0A955HQX1-F1
#
_cell.length_a   1.000
_cell.length_b   1.000
_cell.length_c   1.000
_cell.angle_alpha   90.00
_cell.angle_beta   90.00
_cell.angle_gamma   90.00
#
_symmetry.space_group_name_H-M   'P 1'
#
loop_
_entity.id
_entity.type
_entity.pdbx_description
1 polymer ?
#
loop_
_entity_poly.entity_id
_entity_poly.type
_entity_poly.pdbx_seq_one_letter_code
_entity_poly.pdbx_strand_id
1 'polypeptide(L)'
;MPSGSSPDKQAETNDSPETAHLVVTQPEKFQGLLDTISLMDKVSERMGEDRSGDMGSSGSGAVGSSSQGDDNTQSARAQAIANLPELAVMRSDLSSYIQKEIKVLRKQVRRKAYRASKPGSAHQLNELYGKIRRLNSLLSELMEASVDVLKRIFIRVFIDRQSL
;
A
#
# COMPACT_ATOMS: atom_id res chain seq x y z
N MET A 1 76.11 -10.24 28.49
CA MET A 1 75.36 -8.97 28.58
C MET A 1 74.36 -8.92 27.43
N PRO A 2 73.06 -9.14 27.72
CA PRO A 2 71.98 -9.29 26.72
C PRO A 2 71.11 -8.03 26.56
N SER A 3 70.45 -7.89 25.41
CA SER A 3 69.12 -7.30 25.16
C SER A 3 68.98 -7.09 23.63
N GLY A 4 68.11 -7.75 22.86
CA GLY A 4 66.90 -8.50 23.19
C GLY A 4 65.69 -7.56 23.18
N SER A 5 65.00 -7.43 22.04
CA SER A 5 63.55 -7.14 21.94
C SER A 5 63.11 -7.00 20.48
N SER A 6 62.84 -8.15 19.84
CA SER A 6 61.88 -8.24 18.73
C SER A 6 60.46 -8.11 19.33
N PRO A 7 59.59 -7.24 18.81
CA PRO A 7 58.20 -7.19 19.23
C PRO A 7 57.32 -8.02 18.28
N ASP A 8 57.64 -9.30 18.11
CA ASP A 8 56.74 -10.30 17.51
C ASP A 8 56.29 -11.26 18.62
N LYS A 9 55.55 -10.73 19.60
CA LYS A 9 54.63 -11.53 20.42
C LYS A 9 53.80 -10.66 21.35
N GLN A 10 52.51 -11.00 21.38
CA GLN A 10 51.46 -10.66 22.35
C GLN A 10 50.46 -9.60 21.89
N ALA A 11 49.43 -10.06 21.19
CA ALA A 11 48.06 -10.00 21.70
C ALA A 11 47.16 -10.87 20.81
N GLU A 12 47.18 -12.19 21.02
CA GLU A 12 46.02 -13.02 20.69
C GLU A 12 44.94 -12.71 21.73
N THR A 13 44.24 -11.59 21.54
CA THR A 13 42.92 -11.41 22.10
C THR A 13 41.99 -12.27 21.26
N ASN A 14 41.55 -13.39 21.85
CA ASN A 14 40.36 -14.12 21.43
C ASN A 14 39.14 -13.19 21.49
N ASP A 15 38.98 -12.34 20.49
CA ASP A 15 37.67 -11.84 20.11
C ASP A 15 37.09 -12.88 19.15
N SER A 16 36.44 -13.90 19.72
CA SER A 16 35.36 -14.56 19.01
C SER A 16 34.42 -13.44 18.54
N PRO A 17 34.18 -13.24 17.24
CA PRO A 17 32.97 -12.56 16.86
C PRO A 17 31.86 -13.53 17.26
N GLU A 18 31.27 -13.31 18.44
CA GLU A 18 29.92 -13.76 18.69
C GLU A 18 29.14 -13.34 17.45
N THR A 19 28.78 -14.33 16.63
CA THR A 19 27.96 -14.12 15.46
C THR A 19 26.74 -13.38 15.98
N ALA A 20 26.67 -12.08 15.70
CA ALA A 20 25.50 -11.27 15.97
C ALA A 20 24.38 -11.97 15.21
N HIS A 21 23.69 -12.85 15.92
CA HIS A 21 22.64 -13.67 15.40
C HIS A 21 21.52 -12.67 15.21
N LEU A 22 21.51 -12.04 14.02
CA LEU A 22 20.43 -11.20 13.56
C LEU A 22 19.22 -12.11 13.55
N VAL A 23 18.49 -12.14 14.65
CA VAL A 23 17.19 -12.80 14.75
C VAL A 23 16.28 -11.99 13.84
N VAL A 24 16.25 -12.38 12.57
CA VAL A 24 15.30 -11.87 11.59
C VAL A 24 13.96 -12.49 11.95
N THR A 25 13.24 -11.84 12.87
CA THR A 25 11.84 -12.13 13.09
C THR A 25 11.09 -11.75 11.82
N GLN A 26 10.64 -12.76 11.06
CA GLN A 26 9.70 -12.50 9.97
C GLN A 26 8.41 -11.95 10.58
N PRO A 27 7.94 -10.76 10.16
CA PRO A 27 6.63 -10.30 10.58
C PRO A 27 5.57 -11.27 10.08
N GLU A 28 4.55 -11.52 10.91
CA GLU A 28 3.42 -12.33 10.52
C GLU A 28 2.82 -11.77 9.23
N LYS A 29 2.73 -12.62 8.20
CA LYS A 29 2.38 -12.24 6.82
C LYS A 29 1.07 -11.45 6.71
N PHE A 30 0.21 -11.53 7.73
CA PHE A 30 -1.11 -10.93 7.75
C PHE A 30 -1.22 -9.57 8.45
N GLN A 31 -0.37 -9.26 9.43
CA GLN A 31 -0.47 -7.98 10.15
C GLN A 31 -0.07 -6.80 9.23
N GLY A 32 0.96 -7.00 8.39
CA GLY A 32 1.42 -6.00 7.43
C GLY A 32 0.41 -5.67 6.34
N LEU A 33 -0.51 -6.58 6.03
CA LEU A 33 -1.60 -6.39 5.06
C LEU A 33 -2.63 -5.35 5.54
N LEU A 34 -2.91 -5.31 6.84
CA LEU A 34 -3.87 -4.36 7.41
C LEU A 34 -3.26 -2.96 7.62
N ASP A 35 -2.00 -2.91 8.06
CA ASP A 35 -1.27 -1.66 8.27
C ASP A 35 -0.98 -0.93 6.95
N THR A 36 -0.79 -1.67 5.85
CA THR A 36 -0.55 -1.07 4.53
C THR A 36 -1.78 -0.40 3.93
N ILE A 37 -2.98 -0.91 4.19
CA ILE A 37 -4.21 -0.26 3.72
C ILE A 37 -4.43 1.07 4.45
N SER A 38 -4.18 1.11 5.77
CA SER A 38 -4.19 2.36 6.55
C SER A 38 -3.17 3.40 6.07
N LEU A 39 -2.00 2.94 5.59
CA LEU A 39 -0.96 3.81 5.03
C LEU A 39 -1.32 4.36 3.64
N MET A 40 -2.19 3.69 2.89
CA MET A 40 -2.69 4.19 1.61
C MET A 40 -3.76 5.28 1.80
N ASP A 41 -4.54 5.23 2.88
CA ASP A 41 -5.56 6.23 3.20
C ASP A 41 -4.92 7.63 3.40
N LYS A 42 -3.78 7.70 4.10
CA LYS A 42 -3.06 8.96 4.38
C LYS A 42 -2.39 9.63 3.17
N VAL A 43 -2.21 8.92 2.05
CA VAL A 43 -1.56 9.48 0.85
C VAL A 43 -2.59 10.04 -0.13
N SER A 44 -3.84 9.57 -0.09
CA SER A 44 -4.91 10.07 -0.95
C SER A 44 -5.38 11.48 -0.57
N GLU A 45 -5.31 11.84 0.71
CA GLU A 45 -5.75 13.16 1.20
C GLU A 45 -4.86 14.32 0.73
N ARG A 46 -3.58 14.08 0.40
CA ARG A 46 -2.64 15.17 0.02
C ARG A 46 -2.54 15.45 -1.48
N MET A 47 -3.40 14.85 -2.32
CA MET A 47 -3.34 14.99 -3.78
C MET A 47 -4.65 15.47 -4.42
N GLY A 48 -5.59 15.99 -3.63
CA GLY A 48 -6.95 16.36 -4.07
C GLY A 48 -7.34 17.84 -3.99
N GLU A 49 -6.57 18.69 -3.31
CA GLU A 49 -6.89 20.13 -3.25
C GLU A 49 -6.05 20.89 -4.27
N ASP A 50 -6.76 21.52 -5.22
CA ASP A 50 -6.44 22.78 -5.89
C ASP A 50 -6.64 22.72 -7.42
N ARG A 51 -7.91 22.53 -7.83
CA ARG A 51 -8.45 22.91 -9.15
C ARG A 51 -9.95 23.19 -9.10
N SER A 52 -10.37 24.13 -8.24
CA SER A 52 -11.72 24.68 -8.30
C SER A 52 -11.66 26.21 -8.29
N GLY A 53 -11.35 26.74 -9.47
CA GLY A 53 -11.53 28.15 -9.80
C GLY A 53 -12.23 28.25 -11.15
N ASP A 54 -13.49 28.69 -11.09
CA ASP A 54 -14.12 29.65 -12.00
C ASP A 54 -15.42 29.22 -12.70
N MET A 55 -16.32 30.19 -12.79
CA MET A 55 -17.77 30.18 -12.65
C MET A 55 -18.58 29.70 -13.87
N GLY A 56 -19.77 29.16 -13.57
CA GLY A 56 -20.85 28.96 -14.54
C GLY A 56 -22.20 28.81 -13.83
N SER A 57 -22.72 29.92 -13.28
CA SER A 57 -24.05 30.02 -12.69
C SER A 57 -25.09 30.28 -13.77
N SER A 58 -26.06 29.37 -13.94
CA SER A 58 -27.43 29.71 -14.38
C SER A 58 -28.32 28.46 -14.47
N GLY A 59 -29.46 28.49 -13.80
CA GLY A 59 -30.69 27.89 -14.36
C GLY A 59 -31.43 26.82 -13.54
N SER A 60 -32.34 27.30 -12.71
CA SER A 60 -33.75 26.84 -12.62
C SER A 60 -34.10 25.38 -12.31
N GLY A 61 -34.49 25.15 -11.06
CA GLY A 61 -35.88 24.79 -10.69
C GLY A 61 -36.38 23.36 -10.95
N ALA A 62 -36.66 22.63 -9.85
CA ALA A 62 -37.94 21.93 -9.65
C ALA A 62 -38.05 21.45 -8.20
N VAL A 63 -39.13 21.88 -7.54
CA VAL A 63 -39.67 21.34 -6.30
C VAL A 63 -40.16 19.91 -6.54
N GLY A 64 -39.87 19.00 -5.60
CA GLY A 64 -40.40 17.63 -5.60
C GLY A 64 -40.34 17.01 -4.22
N SER A 65 -41.43 17.17 -3.47
CA SER A 65 -41.70 16.53 -2.19
C SER A 65 -42.06 15.05 -2.37
N SER A 66 -41.43 14.16 -1.61
CA SER A 66 -42.00 12.88 -1.15
C SER A 66 -41.08 12.31 -0.06
N SER A 67 -41.49 12.26 1.20
CA SER A 67 -42.37 11.24 1.79
C SER A 67 -41.53 10.21 2.56
N GLN A 68 -41.63 10.31 3.89
CA GLN A 68 -41.93 9.20 4.80
C GLN A 68 -40.86 8.12 4.98
N GLY A 69 -40.45 7.94 6.24
CA GLY A 69 -39.44 7.00 6.65
C GLY A 69 -39.76 5.55 6.30
N ASP A 70 -38.71 4.82 5.95
CA ASP A 70 -38.67 3.37 6.03
C ASP A 70 -37.34 2.99 6.68
N ASP A 71 -37.44 2.53 7.93
CA ASP A 71 -36.36 2.08 8.80
C ASP A 71 -35.93 0.65 8.40
N ASN A 72 -35.73 0.45 7.09
CA ASN A 72 -35.44 -0.84 6.46
C ASN A 72 -34.50 -0.71 5.24
N THR A 73 -33.91 0.47 5.02
CA THR A 73 -32.85 0.64 4.03
C THR A 73 -31.61 -0.11 4.50
N GLN A 74 -31.46 -1.37 4.08
CA GLN A 74 -30.14 -2.02 4.03
C GLN A 74 -29.18 -1.00 3.42
N SER A 75 -28.18 -0.54 4.20
CA SER A 75 -27.20 0.43 3.71
C SER A 75 -26.67 0.00 2.34
N ALA A 76 -26.40 0.94 1.43
CA ALA A 76 -25.86 0.63 0.09
C ALA A 76 -24.65 -0.33 0.18
N ARG A 77 -23.88 -0.20 1.26
CA ARG A 77 -22.82 -1.13 1.66
C ARG A 77 -23.29 -2.55 1.94
N ALA A 78 -24.33 -2.75 2.75
CA ALA A 78 -24.90 -4.06 3.04
C ALA A 78 -25.45 -4.74 1.79
N GLN A 79 -26.08 -3.98 0.88
CA GLN A 79 -26.53 -4.49 -0.42
C GLN A 79 -25.36 -4.91 -1.32
N ALA A 80 -24.26 -4.14 -1.34
CA ALA A 80 -23.06 -4.49 -2.09
C ALA A 80 -22.33 -5.72 -1.52
N ILE A 81 -22.35 -5.91 -0.20
CA ILE A 81 -21.79 -7.10 0.46
C ILE A 81 -22.63 -8.35 0.20
N ALA A 82 -23.95 -8.21 0.12
CA ALA A 82 -24.84 -9.32 -0.25
C ALA A 82 -24.61 -9.76 -1.71
N ASN A 83 -24.32 -8.82 -2.60
CA ASN A 83 -24.11 -9.05 -4.03
C ASN A 83 -22.62 -9.14 -4.41
N LEU A 84 -21.83 -9.92 -3.67
CA LEU A 84 -20.43 -10.13 -4.01
C LEU A 84 -20.31 -10.99 -5.29
N PRO A 85 -19.43 -10.60 -6.23
CA PRO A 85 -19.21 -11.38 -7.45
C PRO A 85 -18.50 -12.70 -7.16
N GLU A 86 -18.51 -13.59 -8.16
CA GLU A 86 -17.85 -14.88 -8.06
C GLU A 86 -16.34 -14.74 -7.80
N LEU A 87 -15.75 -15.74 -7.15
CA LEU A 87 -14.36 -15.72 -6.72
C LEU A 87 -13.36 -15.47 -7.86
N ALA A 88 -13.59 -16.07 -9.03
CA ALA A 88 -12.75 -15.86 -10.20
C ALA A 88 -12.77 -14.39 -10.67
N VAL A 89 -13.94 -13.76 -10.62
CA VAL A 89 -14.13 -12.35 -10.98
C VAL A 89 -13.45 -11.44 -9.96
N MET A 90 -13.65 -11.68 -8.66
CA MET A 90 -12.97 -10.92 -7.59
C MET A 90 -11.44 -10.98 -7.72
N ARG A 91 -10.89 -12.15 -8.02
CA ARG A 91 -9.44 -12.32 -8.24
C ARG A 91 -8.97 -11.53 -9.46
N SER A 92 -9.70 -11.60 -10.57
CA SER A 92 -9.39 -10.87 -11.79
C SER A 92 -9.41 -9.35 -11.58
N ASP A 93 -10.43 -8.85 -10.89
CA ASP A 93 -10.62 -7.42 -10.62
C ASP A 93 -9.54 -6.87 -9.69
N LEU A 94 -9.25 -7.59 -8.59
CA LEU A 94 -8.16 -7.22 -7.68
C LEU A 94 -6.80 -7.27 -8.37
N SER A 95 -6.54 -8.29 -9.19
CA SER A 95 -5.30 -8.39 -9.98
C SER A 95 -5.16 -7.21 -10.94
N SER A 96 -6.23 -6.88 -11.66
CA SER A 96 -6.28 -5.75 -12.59
C SER A 96 -6.07 -4.42 -11.89
N TYR A 97 -6.65 -4.24 -10.71
CA TYR A 97 -6.46 -3.06 -9.87
C TYR A 97 -4.99 -2.91 -9.43
N ILE A 98 -4.39 -3.96 -8.88
CA ILE A 98 -2.99 -3.97 -8.43
C ILE A 98 -2.06 -3.68 -9.62
N GLN A 99 -2.31 -4.27 -10.79
CA GLN A 99 -1.51 -4.02 -12.00
C GLN A 99 -1.61 -2.56 -12.48
N LYS A 100 -2.80 -1.95 -12.44
CA LYS A 100 -2.98 -0.53 -12.75
C LYS A 100 -2.18 0.34 -11.78
N GLU A 101 -2.19 0.03 -10.49
CA GLU A 101 -1.45 0.77 -9.48
C GLU A 101 0.07 0.65 -9.68
N ILE A 102 0.58 -0.55 -9.98
CA ILE A 102 1.99 -0.76 -10.35
C ILE A 102 2.35 0.08 -11.58
N LYS A 103 1.49 0.17 -12.59
CA LYS A 103 1.72 0.99 -13.79
C LYS A 103 1.81 2.48 -13.44
N VAL A 104 0.96 2.98 -12.55
CA VAL A 104 1.00 4.36 -12.04
C VAL A 104 2.31 4.62 -11.31
N LEU A 105 2.71 3.74 -10.38
CA LEU A 105 3.98 3.86 -9.65
C LEU A 105 5.19 3.82 -10.58
N ARG A 106 5.22 2.92 -11.58
CA ARG A 106 6.28 2.89 -12.60
C ARG A 106 6.38 4.19 -13.39
N LYS A 107 5.25 4.85 -13.66
CA LYS A 107 5.25 6.19 -14.30
C LYS A 107 5.82 7.25 -13.37
N GLN A 108 5.51 7.20 -12.08
CA GLN A 108 6.08 8.10 -11.07
C GLN A 108 7.60 7.89 -10.91
N VAL A 109 8.05 6.64 -10.88
CA VAL A 109 9.49 6.29 -10.86
C VAL A 109 10.20 6.90 -12.05
N ARG A 110 9.70 6.70 -13.28
CA ARG A 110 10.30 7.29 -14.48
C ARG A 110 10.41 8.81 -14.40
N ARG A 111 9.36 9.48 -13.93
CA ARG A 111 9.35 10.94 -13.74
C ARG A 111 10.36 11.41 -12.69
N LYS A 112 10.49 10.70 -11.57
CA LYS A 112 11.45 11.04 -10.51
C LYS A 112 12.89 10.69 -10.87
N ALA A 113 13.11 9.59 -11.58
CA ALA A 113 14.43 9.18 -12.07
C ALA A 113 15.02 10.23 -13.03
N TYR A 114 14.19 10.87 -13.85
CA TYR A 114 14.64 11.98 -14.70
C TYR A 114 15.17 13.19 -13.90
N ARG A 115 14.73 13.35 -12.64
CA ARG A 115 15.18 14.40 -11.71
C ARG A 115 16.07 13.83 -10.59
N ALA A 116 16.76 12.72 -10.84
CA ALA A 116 17.54 12.00 -9.83
C ALA A 116 18.71 12.81 -9.24
N SER A 117 19.21 13.82 -9.95
CA SER A 117 20.27 14.70 -9.44
C SER A 117 19.83 15.61 -8.29
N LYS A 118 18.52 15.72 -8.01
CA LYS A 118 18.01 16.53 -6.89
C LYS A 118 18.25 15.83 -5.55
N PRO A 119 18.64 16.57 -4.49
CA PRO A 119 18.76 16.01 -3.15
C PRO A 119 17.43 15.42 -2.69
N GLY A 120 17.48 14.26 -2.03
CA GLY A 120 16.30 13.52 -1.56
C GLY A 120 15.59 12.66 -2.63
N SER A 121 16.02 12.70 -3.89
CA SER A 121 15.46 11.86 -4.97
C SER A 121 15.64 10.37 -4.70
N ALA A 122 16.80 9.96 -4.16
CA ALA A 122 17.15 8.57 -3.89
C ALA A 122 16.20 7.93 -2.86
N HIS A 123 15.89 8.65 -1.78
CA HIS A 123 14.93 8.21 -0.77
C HIS A 123 13.54 7.99 -1.40
N GLN A 124 13.06 8.98 -2.16
CA GLN A 124 11.76 8.90 -2.81
C GLN A 124 11.67 7.78 -3.85
N LEU A 125 12.76 7.51 -4.58
CA LEU A 125 12.83 6.38 -5.51
C LEU A 125 12.79 5.05 -4.76
N ASN A 126 13.52 4.92 -3.66
CA ASN A 126 13.49 3.73 -2.80
C ASN A 126 12.09 3.45 -2.25
N GLU A 127 11.37 4.48 -1.80
CA GLU A 127 9.97 4.34 -1.39
C GLU A 127 9.08 3.83 -2.52
N LEU A 128 9.20 4.40 -3.73
CA LEU A 128 8.41 3.98 -4.88
C LEU A 128 8.72 2.53 -5.29
N TYR A 129 10.00 2.14 -5.30
CA TYR A 129 10.39 0.75 -5.56
C TYR A 129 9.92 -0.19 -4.46
N GLY A 130 9.98 0.23 -3.20
CA GLY A 130 9.45 -0.52 -2.06
C GLY A 130 7.95 -0.79 -2.23
N LYS A 131 7.18 0.22 -2.61
CA LYS A 131 5.74 0.08 -2.91
C LYS A 131 5.49 -0.89 -4.07
N ILE A 132 6.25 -0.79 -5.17
CA ILE A 132 6.12 -1.70 -6.32
C ILE A 132 6.40 -3.15 -5.89
N ARG A 133 7.46 -3.39 -5.11
CA ARG A 133 7.77 -4.74 -4.62
C ARG A 133 6.66 -5.30 -3.75
N ARG A 134 6.11 -4.50 -2.83
CA ARG A 134 4.98 -4.89 -1.98
C ARG A 134 3.74 -5.26 -2.82
N LEU A 135 3.38 -4.44 -3.81
CA LEU A 135 2.26 -4.75 -4.69
C LEU A 135 2.47 -6.03 -5.52
N ASN A 136 3.70 -6.29 -5.95
CA ASN A 136 4.01 -7.55 -6.62
C ASN A 136 3.89 -8.75 -5.68
N SER A 137 4.35 -8.64 -4.42
CA SER A 137 4.16 -9.69 -3.41
C SER A 137 2.67 -9.93 -3.15
N LEU A 138 1.89 -8.86 -3.00
CA LEU A 138 0.44 -8.96 -2.82
C LEU A 138 -0.26 -9.64 -4.00
N LEU A 139 0.19 -9.37 -5.23
CA LEU A 139 -0.36 -10.04 -6.41
C LEU A 139 -0.11 -11.56 -6.36
N SER A 140 1.08 -11.99 -5.93
CA SER A 140 1.38 -13.41 -5.75
C SER A 140 0.56 -14.03 -4.61
N GLU A 141 0.48 -13.34 -3.46
CA GLU A 141 -0.30 -13.78 -2.31
C GLU A 141 -1.80 -13.89 -2.62
N LEU A 142 -2.33 -13.04 -3.50
CA LEU A 142 -3.73 -13.09 -3.96
C LEU A 142 -4.10 -14.44 -4.59
N MET A 143 -3.14 -15.09 -5.25
CA MET A 143 -3.35 -16.38 -5.91
C MET A 143 -3.48 -17.52 -4.90
N GLU A 144 -2.83 -17.39 -3.75
CA GLU A 144 -2.82 -18.38 -2.66
C GLU A 144 -3.84 -18.04 -1.55
N ALA A 145 -4.42 -16.84 -1.59
CA ALA A 145 -5.34 -16.36 -0.57
C ALA A 145 -6.64 -17.16 -0.50
N SER A 146 -7.13 -17.35 0.74
CA SER A 146 -8.42 -17.98 1.01
C SER A 146 -9.59 -17.10 0.54
N VAL A 147 -10.75 -17.74 0.36
CA VAL A 147 -11.98 -17.09 -0.10
C VAL A 147 -12.38 -15.91 0.79
N ASP A 148 -12.28 -16.09 2.10
CA ASP A 148 -12.69 -15.05 3.07
C ASP A 148 -11.76 -13.85 3.05
N VAL A 149 -10.46 -14.08 2.85
CA VAL A 149 -9.46 -13.02 2.71
C VAL A 149 -9.73 -12.22 1.43
N LEU A 150 -9.98 -12.91 0.31
CA LEU A 150 -10.33 -12.26 -0.95
C LEU A 150 -11.58 -11.39 -0.84
N LYS A 151 -12.64 -11.90 -0.21
CA LYS A 151 -13.87 -11.13 0.03
C LYS A 151 -13.60 -9.88 0.87
N ARG A 152 -12.85 -10.01 1.97
CA ARG A 152 -12.50 -8.87 2.84
C ARG A 152 -11.69 -7.81 2.09
N ILE A 153 -10.70 -8.23 1.30
CA ILE A 153 -9.91 -7.31 0.47
C ILE A 153 -10.79 -6.63 -0.58
N PHE A 154 -11.64 -7.40 -1.26
CA PHE A 154 -12.55 -6.88 -2.28
C PHE A 154 -13.51 -5.83 -1.71
N ILE A 155 -14.16 -6.13 -0.58
CA ILE A 155 -15.04 -5.18 0.12
C ILE A 155 -14.26 -3.90 0.45
N ARG A 156 -13.07 -4.02 1.03
CA ARG A 156 -12.29 -2.86 1.45
C ARG A 156 -11.79 -2.01 0.28
N VAL A 157 -11.47 -2.62 -0.86
CA VAL A 157 -10.93 -1.92 -2.03
C VAL A 157 -12.04 -1.32 -2.89
N PHE A 158 -13.15 -2.04 -3.09
CA PHE A 158 -14.18 -1.65 -4.05
C PHE A 158 -15.47 -1.15 -3.42
N ILE A 159 -15.84 -1.58 -2.21
CA ILE A 159 -17.10 -1.17 -1.57
C ILE A 159 -16.83 -0.03 -0.59
N ASP A 160 -15.87 -0.20 0.32
CA ASP A 160 -15.57 0.81 1.33
C ASP A 160 -14.95 2.09 0.72
N ARG A 161 -14.36 2.01 -0.48
CA ARG A 161 -13.83 3.19 -1.21
C ARG A 161 -14.88 3.96 -2.01
N GLN A 162 -16.11 3.46 -2.15
CA GLN A 162 -17.17 4.11 -2.93
C GLN A 162 -17.99 5.12 -2.13
N SER A 163 -17.75 5.30 -0.82
CA SER A 163 -18.56 6.17 0.05
C SER A 163 -18.17 7.66 0.04
N LEU A 164 -17.71 8.20 -1.10
CA LEU A 164 -17.38 9.62 -1.26
C LEU A 164 -18.02 10.17 -2.54
#